data_AF-A0A6L3MKB9-F1
#
_entry.id   AF-A0A6L3MKB9-F1
#
_cell.length_a   1.000
_cell.length_b   1.000
_cell.length_c   1.000
_cell.angle_alpha   90.00
_cell.angle_beta   90.00
_cell.angle_gamma   90.00
#
_symmetry.space_group_name_H-M   'P 1'
#
loop_
_entity.id
_entity.type
_entity.pdbx_description
1 polymer ?
#
loop_
_entity_poly.entity_id
_entity_poly.type
_entity_poly.pdbx_seq_one_letter_code
_entity_poly.pdbx_strand_id
1 'polypeptide(L)' 'VACGSGALRVTQLQKPGGKRLPAREFLAGSPLAAGQRFALPDGS' A
#
# COMPACT_ATOMS: atom_id res chain seq x y z
N VAL A 1 -2.99 5.42 5.17
CA VAL A 1 -3.81 4.21 5.41
C VAL A 1 -4.46 4.35 6.77
N ALA A 2 -5.78 4.27 6.87
CA ALA A 2 -6.46 4.35 8.17
C ALA A 2 -6.08 3.14 9.04
N CYS A 3 -5.86 3.36 10.33
CA CYS A 3 -5.54 2.34 11.31
C CYS A 3 -6.61 2.34 12.42
N GLY A 4 -6.51 1.42 13.40
CA GLY A 4 -7.45 1.40 14.55
C GLY A 4 -7.52 2.72 15.31
N SER A 5 -6.44 3.49 15.29
CA SER A 5 -6.43 4.92 15.61
C SER A 5 -5.49 5.64 14.65
N GLY A 6 -5.87 6.84 14.22
CA GLY A 6 -5.08 7.65 13.28
C GLY A 6 -4.85 6.98 11.93
N ALA A 7 -3.66 7.22 11.36
CA ALA A 7 -3.29 6.70 10.05
C ALA A 7 -1.80 6.44 9.92
N LEU A 8 -1.45 5.40 9.15
CA LEU A 8 -0.08 5.13 8.71
C LEU A 8 0.22 5.89 7.41
N ARG A 9 1.31 6.67 7.42
CA ARG A 9 1.90 7.29 6.22
C ARG A 9 2.96 6.37 5.63
N VAL A 10 2.59 5.64 4.58
CA VAL A 10 3.52 4.76 3.86
C VAL A 10 4.40 5.61 2.95
N THR A 11 5.71 5.60 3.17
CA THR A 11 6.69 6.39 2.40
C THR A 11 7.39 5.57 1.32
N GLN A 12 7.46 4.24 1.49
CA GLN A 12 8.09 3.31 0.56
C GLN A 12 7.31 1.99 0.46
N LEU A 13 7.29 1.38 -0.73
CA LEU A 13 6.56 0.14 -1.04
C LEU A 13 7.36 -0.72 -2.04
N GLN A 14 7.01 -2.00 -2.15
CA GLN A 14 7.53 -2.89 -3.19
C GLN A 14 6.44 -3.83 -3.72
N LYS A 15 6.56 -4.26 -4.98
CA LYS A 15 5.83 -5.43 -5.49
C LYS A 15 6.49 -6.70 -4.93
N PRO A 16 5.76 -7.84 -4.88
CA PRO A 16 6.38 -9.13 -4.53
C PRO A 16 7.64 -9.39 -5.37
N GLY A 17 8.77 -9.72 -4.72
CA GLY A 17 10.06 -9.96 -5.38
C GLY A 17 10.76 -8.75 -6.00
N GLY A 18 10.18 -7.54 -5.92
CA GLY A 18 10.73 -6.32 -6.51
C GLY A 18 11.60 -5.50 -5.55
N LYS A 19 12.24 -4.45 -6.10
CA LYS A 19 12.94 -3.45 -5.28
C LYS A 19 11.95 -2.54 -4.54
N ARG A 20 12.41 -1.95 -3.44
CA ARG A 20 11.69 -0.88 -2.73
C ARG A 20 11.70 0.41 -3.56
N LEU A 21 10.56 1.09 -3.59
CA LEU A 21 10.32 2.34 -4.31
C LEU A 21 9.70 3.38 -3.38
N PRO A 22 9.94 4.69 -3.60
CA PRO A 22 9.14 5.75 -3.01
C PRO A 22 7.66 5.62 -3.37
N ALA A 23 6.77 6.05 -2.47
CA ALA A 23 5.31 5.88 -2.65
C ALA A 23 4.77 6.45 -3.97
N ARG A 24 5.26 7.63 -4.40
CA ARG A 24 4.88 8.24 -5.68
C ARG A 24 5.18 7.34 -6.87
N GLU A 25 6.39 6.76 -6.91
CA GLU A 25 6.82 5.88 -8.00
C GLU A 25 6.06 4.56 -8.00
N PHE A 26 5.81 4.00 -6.81
CA PHE A 26 5.00 2.79 -6.69
C PHE A 26 3.57 3.02 -7.21
N LEU A 27 2.94 4.13 -6.81
CA LEU A 27 1.56 4.47 -7.19
C LEU A 27 1.39 4.78 -8.68
N ALA A 28 2.44 5.27 -9.35
CA ALA A 28 2.40 5.50 -10.80
C ALA A 28 2.20 4.18 -11.60
N GLY A 29 2.72 3.06 -11.09
CA GLY A 29 2.57 1.73 -11.72
C GLY A 29 1.58 0.79 -11.01
N SER A 30 1.03 1.19 -9.87
CA SER A 30 0.07 0.42 -9.05
C SER A 30 -0.88 1.40 -8.35
N PRO A 31 -1.84 2.01 -9.09
CA PRO A 31 -2.71 3.05 -8.55
C PRO A 31 -3.61 2.49 -7.45
N LEU A 32 -3.88 3.35 -6.45
CA LEU A 32 -4.86 3.09 -5.40
C LEU A 32 -5.91 4.20 -5.44
N ALA A 33 -7.18 3.80 -5.36
CA ALA A 33 -8.26 4.77 -5.24
C ALA A 33 -8.40 5.25 -3.78
N ALA A 34 -8.77 6.52 -3.60
CA ALA A 34 -9.16 7.01 -2.28
C ALA A 34 -10.37 6.22 -1.76
N GLY A 35 -10.32 5.78 -0.50
CA GLY A 35 -11.36 4.95 0.11
C GLY A 35 -11.26 3.45 -0.19
N GLN A 36 -10.34 3.02 -1.05
CA GLN A 36 -10.06 1.60 -1.27
C GLN A 36 -9.67 0.91 0.06
N ARG A 37 -10.20 -0.29 0.28
CA ARG A 37 -9.97 -1.08 1.50
C ARG A 37 -9.02 -2.25 1.20
N PHE A 38 -8.03 -2.44 2.06
CA PHE A 38 -7.20 -3.64 2.04
C PHE A 38 -7.89 -4.76 2.81
N ALA A 39 -7.84 -5.97 2.26
CA ALA A 39 -8.31 -7.17 2.91
C ALA A 39 -7.11 -7.98 3.42
N LEU A 40 -7.34 -8.75 4.48
CA LEU A 40 -6.43 -9.85 4.78
C LEU A 40 -6.54 -10.86 3.63
N PRO A 41 -5.43 -11.51 3.23
CA PRO A 41 -5.52 -12.64 2.32
C PRO A 41 -6.43 -13.70 2.93
N ASP A 42 -7.23 -14.36 2.10
CA ASP A 42 -8.01 -15.52 2.54
C ASP A 42 -7.02 -16.55 3.10
N GLY A 43 -7.24 -16.94 4.36
CA GLY A 43 -6.25 -17.65 5.16
C GLY A 43 -5.74 -18.92 4.48
N SER A 44 -4.42 -19.10 4.54
CA SER A 44 -3.74 -20.40 4.48
C SER A 44 -3.38 -20.86 5.88
#